data_AF-A0A318JSG6-F1
#
_entry.id   AF-A0A318JSG6-F1
#
_cell.length_a   1.000
_cell.length_b   1.000
_cell.length_c   1.000
_cell.angle_alpha   90.00
_cell.angle_beta   90.00
_cell.angle_gamma   90.00
#
_symmetry.space_group_name_H-M   'P 1'
#
loop_
_entity.id
_entity.type
_entity.pdbx_description
1 polymer ?
#
loop_
_entity_poly.entity_id
_entity_poly.type
_entity_poly.pdbx_seq_one_letter_code
_entity_poly.pdbx_strand_id
1 'polypeptide(L)'
;MSDSTIDRRVFLARAAWLAACAGSLSTGAISFPVAGAAPPGPLAAVDAFTLDTLRGVCAMVFPGPDEWSRVQGTPRTGPGVIEAGGGEFMKDLFDNYLAAGDQLTRPLALAFGQALDEIGVPAPLLLGVTPEQGMRIDQALGYAYSDRVLPLSALVALVLNFGALLVAPASAVGPLGSPFARLSLGDKCRVLELIEQPLPELVYLVDRWLPGALHGSGAGFLRFAGGILLEGTAFGVYSEMEMFDPATRTVPGRPPSWEICGYRPHGLVEGHPELIGYYQGRTEVRADA
;
A
#
# COMPACT_ATOMS: atom_id res chain seq x y z
N MET A 1 -25.40 4.81 12.45
CA MET A 1 -25.30 5.00 11.00
C MET A 1 -25.41 6.50 10.71
N SER A 2 -24.53 6.97 9.81
CA SER A 2 -24.32 8.32 9.24
C SER A 2 -23.85 9.46 10.16
N ASP A 3 -22.54 9.74 10.12
CA ASP A 3 -22.03 10.97 9.48
C ASP A 3 -20.54 10.76 9.15
N SER A 4 -20.23 9.91 8.16
CA SER A 4 -18.85 9.57 7.75
C SER A 4 -18.38 10.33 6.50
N THR A 5 -19.10 11.36 6.07
CA THR A 5 -18.61 12.29 5.06
C THR A 5 -17.76 13.35 5.73
N ILE A 6 -16.46 13.36 5.46
CA ILE A 6 -15.63 14.53 5.80
C ILE A 6 -16.20 15.73 5.04
N ASP A 7 -16.88 16.63 5.77
CA ASP A 7 -17.43 17.86 5.20
C ASP A 7 -16.31 18.66 4.52
N ARG A 8 -16.59 19.26 3.37
CA ARG A 8 -15.64 20.08 2.58
C ARG A 8 -14.93 21.11 3.46
N ARG A 9 -15.63 21.67 4.45
CA ARG A 9 -15.04 22.63 5.41
C ARG A 9 -13.98 21.98 6.31
N VAL A 10 -14.22 20.76 6.75
CA VAL A 10 -13.27 19.97 7.55
C VAL A 10 -12.07 19.58 6.69
N PHE A 11 -12.30 19.16 5.44
CA PHE A 11 -11.23 18.88 4.48
C PHE A 11 -10.32 20.11 4.27
N LEU A 12 -10.91 21.27 3.95
CA LEU A 12 -10.16 22.51 3.73
C LEU A 12 -9.45 22.99 5.00
N ALA A 13 -10.08 22.85 6.17
CA ALA A 13 -9.46 23.20 7.44
C ALA A 13 -8.24 22.31 7.75
N ARG A 14 -8.32 21.01 7.45
CA ARG A 14 -7.21 20.07 7.63
C ARG A 14 -6.09 20.28 6.62
N ALA A 15 -6.43 20.54 5.36
CA ALA A 15 -5.46 20.92 4.33
C ALA A 15 -4.76 22.24 4.66
N ALA A 16 -5.49 23.24 5.14
CA ALA A 16 -4.92 24.52 5.58
C ALA A 16 -4.04 24.37 6.84
N TRP A 17 -4.44 23.51 7.78
CA TRP A 17 -3.63 23.19 8.96
C TRP A 17 -2.32 22.46 8.58
N LEU A 18 -2.39 21.49 7.66
CA LEU A 18 -1.21 20.82 7.11
C LEU A 18 -0.25 21.83 6.46
N ALA A 19 -0.75 22.74 5.64
CA ALA A 19 0.06 23.79 5.03
C ALA A 19 0.73 24.71 6.08
N ALA A 20 0.01 25.05 7.15
CA ALA A 20 0.54 25.86 8.25
C ALA A 20 1.61 25.12 9.09
N CYS A 21 1.40 23.82 9.36
CA CYS A 21 2.34 23.00 10.10
C CYS A 21 3.60 22.67 9.28
N ALA A 22 3.48 22.43 7.98
CA ALA A 22 4.62 22.17 7.13
C ALA A 22 5.55 23.40 6.98
N GLY A 23 4.98 24.61 6.98
CA GLY A 23 5.77 25.86 7.10
C GLY A 23 6.54 25.99 8.42
N SER A 24 6.17 25.23 9.46
CA SER A 24 6.86 25.16 10.75
C SER A 24 7.84 23.97 10.85
N LEU A 25 7.68 22.97 9.98
CA LEU A 25 8.51 21.75 9.93
C LEU A 25 9.78 21.95 9.08
N SER A 26 9.88 23.03 8.30
CA SER A 26 11.05 23.34 7.45
C SER A 26 12.33 23.68 8.24
N THR A 27 12.24 23.89 9.56
CA THR A 27 13.39 24.20 10.44
C THR A 27 13.79 23.08 11.38
N GLY A 28 12.99 22.02 11.51
CA GLY A 28 13.27 20.88 12.37
C GLY A 28 13.56 19.64 11.53
N ALA A 29 14.78 19.12 11.60
CA ALA A 29 15.16 17.87 10.97
C ALA A 29 14.20 16.75 11.43
N ILE A 30 13.24 16.39 10.58
CA ILE A 30 12.42 15.20 10.77
C ILE A 30 13.33 14.01 10.45
N SER A 31 13.99 13.48 11.48
CA SER A 31 14.68 12.21 11.38
C SER A 31 13.66 11.09 11.46
N PHE A 32 13.40 10.45 10.34
CA PHE A 32 12.67 9.19 10.29
C PHE A 32 13.63 8.11 10.83
N PRO A 33 13.25 7.37 11.89
CA PRO A 33 14.03 6.22 12.31
C PRO A 33 13.83 5.12 11.27
N VAL A 34 14.62 5.13 10.19
CA VAL A 34 14.94 3.88 9.51
C VAL A 34 15.74 3.09 10.53
N ALA A 35 15.22 1.95 10.95
CA ALA A 35 15.93 1.04 11.84
C ALA A 35 17.33 0.74 11.26
N GLY A 36 18.37 1.30 11.89
CA GLY A 36 19.71 0.71 11.96
C GLY A 36 20.62 0.69 10.73
N ALA A 37 20.32 1.34 9.59
CA ALA A 37 21.28 1.40 8.48
C ALA A 37 21.24 2.76 7.78
N ALA A 38 22.41 3.25 7.32
CA ALA A 38 22.51 4.41 6.44
C ALA A 38 21.50 4.25 5.29
N PRO A 39 20.78 5.32 4.89
CA PRO A 39 19.79 5.20 3.84
C PRO A 39 20.48 4.63 2.60
N PRO A 40 20.06 3.46 2.10
CA PRO A 40 20.46 3.02 0.79
C PRO A 40 19.98 4.11 -0.19
N GLY A 41 20.64 4.25 -1.34
CA GLY A 41 20.44 5.40 -2.23
C GLY A 41 18.96 5.74 -2.51
N PRO A 42 18.66 6.92 -3.05
CA PRO A 42 17.32 7.53 -3.11
C PRO A 42 16.14 6.60 -3.47
N LEU A 43 16.34 5.63 -4.38
CA LEU A 43 15.32 4.63 -4.73
C LEU A 43 14.95 3.69 -3.59
N ALA A 44 15.92 3.28 -2.78
CA ALA A 44 15.70 2.39 -1.67
C ALA A 44 14.94 3.05 -0.51
N ALA A 45 15.02 4.38 -0.38
CA ALA A 45 14.17 5.13 0.53
C ALA A 45 12.70 5.10 0.07
N VAL A 46 12.44 5.25 -1.23
CA VAL A 46 11.10 5.10 -1.82
C VAL A 46 10.58 3.68 -1.66
N ASP A 47 11.42 2.66 -1.90
CA ASP A 47 11.04 1.26 -1.70
C ASP A 47 10.72 0.96 -0.23
N ALA A 48 11.53 1.45 0.71
CA ALA A 48 11.30 1.26 2.14
C ALA A 48 10.00 1.95 2.60
N PHE A 49 9.76 3.17 2.14
CA PHE A 49 8.52 3.91 2.41
C PHE A 49 7.29 3.19 1.85
N THR A 50 7.39 2.69 0.62
CA THR A 50 6.34 1.95 -0.05
C THR A 50 6.04 0.65 0.71
N LEU A 51 7.07 -0.11 1.04
CA LEU A 51 6.93 -1.37 1.77
C LEU A 51 6.33 -1.15 3.17
N ASP A 52 6.77 -0.12 3.91
CA ASP A 52 6.22 0.21 5.22
C ASP A 52 4.72 0.57 5.12
N THR A 53 4.33 1.31 4.10
CA THR A 53 2.93 1.65 3.83
C THR A 53 2.09 0.41 3.57
N LEU A 54 2.56 -0.49 2.70
CA LEU A 54 1.87 -1.73 2.36
C LEU A 54 1.77 -2.68 3.55
N ARG A 55 2.82 -2.81 4.36
CA ARG A 55 2.76 -3.55 5.63
C ARG A 55 1.70 -2.97 6.56
N GLY A 56 1.57 -1.64 6.60
CA GLY A 56 0.50 -0.95 7.32
C GLY A 56 -0.91 -1.33 6.84
N VAL A 57 -1.12 -1.53 5.53
CA VAL A 57 -2.38 -2.04 4.97
C VAL A 57 -2.56 -3.49 5.36
N CYS A 58 -1.53 -4.31 5.16
CA CYS A 58 -1.61 -5.74 5.38
C CYS A 58 -2.04 -6.06 6.80
N ALA A 59 -1.43 -5.39 7.78
CA ALA A 59 -1.73 -5.57 9.19
C ALA A 59 -3.21 -5.31 9.53
N MET A 60 -3.95 -4.50 8.75
CA MET A 60 -5.38 -4.29 8.96
C MET A 60 -6.19 -5.57 8.77
N VAL A 61 -5.78 -6.41 7.82
CA VAL A 61 -6.52 -7.62 7.42
C VAL A 61 -6.17 -8.80 8.30
N PHE A 62 -4.88 -8.99 8.58
CA PHE A 62 -4.41 -10.15 9.33
C PHE A 62 -3.30 -9.76 10.32
N PRO A 63 -3.66 -9.15 11.46
CA PRO A 63 -2.69 -8.62 12.41
C PRO A 63 -1.92 -9.73 13.13
N GLY A 64 -0.65 -9.45 13.44
CA GLY A 64 0.27 -10.31 14.16
C GLY A 64 0.85 -9.67 15.43
N PRO A 65 2.00 -10.16 15.92
CA PRO A 65 2.74 -9.58 17.04
C PRO A 65 3.60 -8.35 16.64
N ASP A 66 3.62 -8.04 15.35
CA ASP A 66 4.44 -6.99 14.73
C ASP A 66 4.11 -5.57 15.21
N GLU A 67 5.01 -4.62 14.91
CA GLU A 67 4.86 -3.21 15.30
C GLU A 67 3.68 -2.52 14.60
N TRP A 68 3.37 -2.85 13.34
CA TRP A 68 2.23 -2.27 12.61
C TRP A 68 0.91 -2.64 13.28
N SER A 69 0.77 -3.90 13.70
CA SER A 69 -0.37 -4.40 14.46
C SER A 69 -0.48 -3.77 15.85
N ARG A 70 0.65 -3.51 16.52
CA ARG A 70 0.69 -2.79 17.82
C ARG A 70 0.28 -1.32 17.67
N VAL A 71 0.83 -0.61 16.70
CA VAL A 71 0.55 0.82 16.46
C VAL A 71 -0.92 1.03 16.08
N GLN A 72 -1.50 0.16 15.25
CA GLN A 72 -2.92 0.30 14.90
C GLN A 72 -3.89 -0.15 16.01
N GLY A 73 -3.38 -0.76 17.09
CA GLY A 73 -4.13 -1.15 18.28
C GLY A 73 -4.76 -2.55 18.26
N THR A 74 -4.30 -3.45 17.38
CA THR A 74 -4.86 -4.81 17.27
C THR A 74 -3.82 -5.93 17.28
N PRO A 75 -2.83 -5.94 18.21
CA PRO A 75 -1.81 -6.98 18.22
C PRO A 75 -2.39 -8.36 18.51
N ARG A 76 -1.77 -9.39 17.95
CA ARG A 76 -2.10 -10.81 18.17
C ARG A 76 -0.85 -11.57 18.61
N THR A 77 -1.05 -12.67 19.32
CA THR A 77 0.04 -13.53 19.80
C THR A 77 0.49 -14.55 18.76
N GLY A 78 -0.40 -14.93 17.83
CA GLY A 78 -0.08 -15.82 16.71
C GLY A 78 0.55 -15.09 15.52
N PRO A 79 1.17 -15.82 14.58
CA PRO A 79 1.80 -15.25 13.39
C PRO A 79 0.81 -14.40 12.58
N GLY A 80 1.25 -13.21 12.15
CA GLY A 80 0.47 -12.31 11.30
C GLY A 80 0.96 -12.31 9.86
N VAL A 81 0.38 -11.41 9.08
CA VAL A 81 0.73 -11.21 7.67
C VAL A 81 2.16 -10.75 7.45
N ILE A 82 2.72 -10.01 8.41
CA ILE A 82 4.07 -9.45 8.27
C ILE A 82 5.11 -10.55 8.37
N GLU A 83 4.97 -11.45 9.35
CA GLU A 83 5.84 -12.63 9.47
C GLU A 83 5.69 -13.58 8.28
N ALA A 84 4.54 -13.56 7.62
CA ALA A 84 4.25 -14.36 6.42
C ALA A 84 4.70 -13.70 5.10
N GLY A 85 5.35 -12.53 5.12
CA GLY A 85 5.85 -11.86 3.90
C GLY A 85 4.79 -11.08 3.10
N GLY A 86 3.59 -10.85 3.66
CA GLY A 86 2.49 -10.28 2.90
C GLY A 86 2.68 -8.81 2.46
N GLY A 87 3.62 -8.06 3.05
CA GLY A 87 3.96 -6.72 2.58
C GLY A 87 4.74 -6.76 1.27
N GLU A 88 5.71 -7.66 1.19
CA GLU A 88 6.53 -7.98 0.03
C GLU A 88 5.65 -8.55 -1.09
N PHE A 89 4.77 -9.50 -0.75
CA PHE A 89 3.73 -9.99 -1.64
C PHE A 89 2.94 -8.86 -2.29
N MET A 90 2.40 -7.95 -1.47
CA MET A 90 1.56 -6.86 -1.97
C MET A 90 2.34 -5.92 -2.89
N LYS A 91 3.61 -5.68 -2.59
CA LYS A 91 4.48 -4.89 -3.46
C LYS A 91 4.66 -5.59 -4.81
N ASP A 92 4.94 -6.89 -4.79
CA ASP A 92 5.13 -7.71 -5.99
C ASP A 92 3.85 -7.82 -6.84
N LEU A 93 2.70 -8.01 -6.18
CA LEU A 93 1.38 -7.99 -6.80
C LEU A 93 1.14 -6.71 -7.60
N PHE A 94 1.43 -5.55 -7.01
CA PHE A 94 1.25 -4.27 -7.70
C PHE A 94 2.27 -4.06 -8.82
N ASP A 95 3.54 -4.35 -8.56
CA ASP A 95 4.63 -3.99 -9.46
C ASP A 95 4.75 -4.93 -10.65
N ASN A 96 4.42 -6.22 -10.48
CA ASN A 96 4.65 -7.25 -11.50
C ASN A 96 3.36 -7.85 -12.07
N TYR A 97 2.29 -7.99 -11.28
CA TYR A 97 1.05 -8.63 -11.75
C TYR A 97 0.00 -7.62 -12.22
N LEU A 98 -0.15 -6.52 -11.49
CA LEU A 98 -1.13 -5.47 -11.80
C LEU A 98 -0.51 -4.29 -12.55
N ALA A 99 0.77 -4.41 -12.93
CA ALA A 99 1.57 -3.37 -13.54
C ALA A 99 0.76 -2.52 -14.53
N ALA A 100 0.45 -1.29 -14.13
CA ALA A 100 -0.22 -0.32 -14.99
C ALA A 100 0.83 0.37 -15.87
N GLY A 101 0.55 0.53 -17.17
CA GLY A 101 1.50 1.15 -18.08
C GLY A 101 1.84 2.60 -17.70
N ASP A 102 3.06 3.05 -18.06
CA ASP A 102 3.59 4.39 -17.75
C ASP A 102 2.70 5.55 -18.20
N GLN A 103 1.89 5.32 -19.23
CA GLN A 103 0.93 6.30 -19.74
C GLN A 103 -0.09 6.72 -18.68
N LEU A 104 -0.31 5.90 -17.64
CA LEU A 104 -1.21 6.19 -16.52
C LEU A 104 -0.45 6.50 -15.22
N THR A 105 0.53 5.68 -14.85
CA THR A 105 1.17 5.76 -13.54
C THR A 105 1.99 7.04 -13.35
N ARG A 106 2.72 7.49 -14.38
CA ARG A 106 3.57 8.68 -14.30
C ARG A 106 2.76 9.99 -14.20
N PRO A 107 1.75 10.25 -15.06
CA PRO A 107 0.90 11.44 -14.90
C PRO A 107 0.18 11.48 -13.56
N LEU A 108 -0.32 10.33 -13.07
CA LEU A 108 -0.96 10.27 -11.76
C LEU A 108 0.03 10.56 -10.62
N ALA A 109 1.21 9.97 -10.63
CA ALA A 109 2.22 10.23 -9.60
C ALA A 109 2.65 11.70 -9.56
N LEU A 110 2.82 12.34 -10.72
CA LEU A 110 3.10 13.77 -10.80
C LEU A 110 1.92 14.60 -10.27
N ALA A 111 0.69 14.25 -10.63
CA ALA A 111 -0.51 14.92 -10.13
C ALA A 111 -0.63 14.83 -8.59
N PHE A 112 -0.36 13.66 -8.01
CA PHE A 112 -0.32 13.48 -6.55
C PHE A 112 0.87 14.20 -5.89
N GLY A 113 2.02 14.30 -6.56
CA GLY A 113 3.15 15.09 -6.07
C GLY A 113 2.82 16.59 -6.04
N GLN A 114 2.21 17.12 -7.09
CA GLN A 114 1.76 18.52 -7.16
C GLN A 114 0.65 18.80 -6.15
N ALA A 115 -0.28 17.87 -5.99
CA ALA A 115 -1.32 17.91 -4.96
C ALA A 115 -0.76 18.07 -3.55
N LEU A 116 0.28 17.30 -3.22
CA LEU A 116 0.99 17.34 -1.95
C LEU A 116 1.69 18.67 -1.71
N ASP A 117 2.36 19.19 -2.74
CA ASP A 117 3.04 20.49 -2.69
C ASP A 117 2.04 21.64 -2.48
N GLU A 118 0.87 21.59 -3.14
CA GLU A 118 -0.20 22.59 -3.00
C GLU A 118 -0.79 22.63 -1.58
N ILE A 119 -0.82 21.49 -0.86
CA ILE A 119 -1.22 21.43 0.56
C ILE A 119 -0.04 21.66 1.53
N GLY A 120 1.11 22.09 1.00
CA GLY A 120 2.30 22.46 1.74
C GLY A 120 3.16 21.32 2.22
N VAL A 121 2.91 20.07 1.82
CA VAL A 121 3.71 18.90 2.22
C VAL A 121 4.65 18.51 1.07
N PRO A 122 5.88 19.03 1.02
CA PRO A 122 6.79 18.69 -0.08
C PRO A 122 7.13 17.19 -0.02
N ALA A 123 7.07 16.50 -1.16
CA ALA A 123 7.33 15.07 -1.26
C ALA A 123 8.63 14.58 -0.58
N PRO A 124 9.75 15.34 -0.59
CA PRO A 124 10.95 14.98 0.16
C PRO A 124 10.72 14.84 1.67
N LEU A 125 9.86 15.69 2.26
CA LEU A 125 9.53 15.64 3.68
C LEU A 125 8.77 14.36 4.05
N LEU A 126 7.93 13.86 3.14
CA LEU A 126 7.19 12.60 3.30
C LEU A 126 8.11 11.38 3.27
N LEU A 127 9.15 11.43 2.43
CA LEU A 127 10.14 10.38 2.28
C LEU A 127 11.25 10.44 3.35
N GLY A 128 11.23 11.48 4.19
CA GLY A 128 12.27 11.69 5.21
C GLY A 128 13.63 12.08 4.67
N VAL A 129 13.63 12.75 3.51
CA VAL A 129 14.85 13.14 2.81
C VAL A 129 14.96 14.66 2.71
N THR A 130 16.20 15.15 2.67
CA THR A 130 16.46 16.59 2.50
C THR A 130 15.99 17.05 1.11
N PRO A 131 15.71 18.35 0.89
CA PRO A 131 15.35 18.86 -0.44
C PRO A 131 16.37 18.51 -1.54
N GLU A 132 17.66 18.50 -1.20
CA GLU A 132 18.72 18.07 -2.12
C GLU A 132 18.66 16.58 -2.45
N GLN A 133 18.37 15.74 -1.45
CA GLN A 133 18.11 14.32 -1.67
C GLN A 133 16.81 14.12 -2.46
N GLY A 134 15.80 14.96 -2.25
CA GLY A 134 14.56 15.02 -3.01
C GLY A 134 14.78 15.27 -4.50
N MET A 135 15.57 16.29 -4.85
CA MET A 135 15.95 16.51 -6.25
C MET A 135 16.72 15.33 -6.84
N ARG A 136 17.56 14.67 -6.04
CA ARG A 136 18.26 13.44 -6.46
C ARG A 136 17.30 12.26 -6.61
N ILE A 137 16.22 12.19 -5.83
CA ILE A 137 15.13 11.22 -6.00
C ILE A 137 14.37 11.53 -7.27
N ASP A 138 13.96 12.78 -7.52
CA ASP A 138 13.25 13.16 -8.73
C ASP A 138 14.09 12.90 -9.99
N GLN A 139 15.40 13.18 -9.92
CA GLN A 139 16.34 12.83 -10.97
C GLN A 139 16.53 11.31 -11.08
N ALA A 140 16.72 10.59 -9.97
CA ALA A 140 16.92 9.14 -9.99
C ALA A 140 15.66 8.39 -10.44
N LEU A 141 14.48 8.82 -10.04
CA LEU A 141 13.20 8.33 -10.55
C LEU A 141 13.06 8.68 -12.03
N GLY A 142 13.37 9.92 -12.39
CA GLY A 142 13.41 10.41 -13.77
C GLY A 142 14.31 9.55 -14.66
N TYR A 143 15.51 9.19 -14.20
CA TYR A 143 16.49 8.38 -14.94
C TYR A 143 16.22 6.87 -14.85
N ALA A 144 16.08 6.30 -13.66
CA ALA A 144 15.88 4.85 -13.45
C ALA A 144 14.54 4.35 -14.02
N TYR A 145 13.52 5.20 -14.02
CA TYR A 145 12.23 4.94 -14.62
C TYR A 145 12.03 5.67 -15.96
N SER A 146 13.05 6.33 -16.54
CA SER A 146 12.93 6.84 -17.93
C SER A 146 12.69 5.71 -18.94
N ASP A 147 13.26 4.53 -18.66
CA ASP A 147 13.15 3.32 -19.47
C ASP A 147 12.31 2.20 -18.81
N ARG A 148 11.73 2.45 -17.62
CA ARG A 148 10.95 1.48 -16.84
C ARG A 148 9.65 2.06 -16.30
N VAL A 149 8.66 1.20 -16.16
CA VAL A 149 7.35 1.55 -15.60
C VAL A 149 7.47 2.01 -14.15
N LEU A 150 6.95 3.20 -13.82
CA LEU A 150 6.84 3.63 -12.42
C LEU A 150 6.01 2.58 -11.64
N PRO A 151 6.54 1.99 -10.55
CA PRO A 151 5.87 0.92 -9.83
C PRO A 151 4.53 1.37 -9.30
N LEU A 152 3.50 0.56 -9.54
CA LEU A 152 2.14 0.83 -9.09
C LEU A 152 2.06 0.87 -7.56
N SER A 153 2.89 0.09 -6.87
CA SER A 153 2.98 0.09 -5.41
C SER A 153 3.34 1.47 -4.85
N ALA A 154 4.25 2.20 -5.50
CA ALA A 154 4.67 3.53 -5.07
C ALA A 154 3.53 4.55 -5.22
N LEU A 155 2.76 4.46 -6.31
CA LEU A 155 1.58 5.31 -6.51
C LEU A 155 0.50 5.02 -5.46
N VAL A 156 0.23 3.74 -5.18
CA VAL A 156 -0.70 3.32 -4.13
C VAL A 156 -0.24 3.83 -2.75
N ALA A 157 1.05 3.74 -2.45
CA ALA A 157 1.61 4.26 -1.21
C ALA A 157 1.44 5.79 -1.09
N LEU A 158 1.63 6.54 -2.18
CA LEU A 158 1.39 7.99 -2.18
C LEU A 158 -0.07 8.33 -1.86
N VAL A 159 -1.03 7.63 -2.46
CA VAL A 159 -2.47 7.84 -2.18
C VAL A 159 -2.81 7.58 -0.72
N LEU A 160 -2.34 6.46 -0.17
CA LEU A 160 -2.62 6.08 1.22
C LEU A 160 -2.03 7.08 2.21
N ASN A 161 -0.80 7.54 1.98
CA ASN A 161 -0.15 8.51 2.85
C ASN A 161 -0.72 9.92 2.71
N PHE A 162 -1.16 10.31 1.51
CA PHE A 162 -1.93 11.54 1.32
C PHE A 162 -3.23 11.50 2.13
N GLY A 163 -4.00 10.42 2.01
CA GLY A 163 -5.21 10.21 2.80
C GLY A 163 -4.92 10.20 4.31
N ALA A 164 -3.82 9.58 4.74
CA ALA A 164 -3.42 9.54 6.15
C ALA A 164 -3.17 10.94 6.72
N LEU A 165 -2.48 11.80 5.97
CA LEU A 165 -2.25 13.18 6.37
C LEU A 165 -3.56 13.97 6.47
N LEU A 166 -4.51 13.74 5.55
CA LEU A 166 -5.84 14.37 5.62
C LEU A 166 -6.69 13.87 6.79
N VAL A 167 -6.56 12.61 7.18
CA VAL A 167 -7.34 12.04 8.29
C VAL A 167 -6.73 12.41 9.64
N ALA A 168 -5.43 12.23 9.79
CA ALA A 168 -4.68 12.48 11.02
C ALA A 168 -3.32 13.13 10.69
N PRO A 169 -3.26 14.47 10.58
CA PRO A 169 -2.03 15.20 10.24
C PRO A 169 -0.83 14.89 11.16
N ALA A 170 -1.08 14.56 12.44
CA ALA A 170 -0.05 14.18 13.39
C ALA A 170 0.72 12.90 12.99
N SER A 171 0.16 12.09 12.08
CA SER A 171 0.82 10.91 11.52
C SER A 171 2.07 11.25 10.70
N ALA A 172 2.32 12.52 10.37
CA ALA A 172 3.55 12.98 9.72
C ALA A 172 4.82 12.63 10.53
N VAL A 173 4.70 12.44 11.86
CA VAL A 173 5.79 12.03 12.74
C VAL A 173 5.36 10.82 13.56
N GLY A 174 6.21 9.80 13.67
CA GLY A 174 5.88 8.61 14.45
C GLY A 174 6.90 7.48 14.32
N PRO A 175 6.62 6.33 14.96
CA PRO A 175 7.58 5.24 15.12
C PRO A 175 7.80 4.40 13.84
N LEU A 176 6.86 4.43 12.90
CA LEU A 176 6.92 3.66 11.64
C LEU A 176 7.38 4.54 10.47
N GLY A 177 7.70 3.95 9.32
CA GLY A 177 8.30 4.66 8.18
C GLY A 177 7.38 5.64 7.46
N SER A 178 6.06 5.39 7.48
CA SER A 178 5.07 6.11 6.67
C SER A 178 3.89 6.63 7.52
N PRO A 179 3.29 7.78 7.16
CA PRO A 179 2.08 8.30 7.81
C PRO A 179 0.94 7.28 7.95
N PHE A 180 0.62 6.55 6.88
CA PHE A 180 -0.47 5.58 6.89
C PHE A 180 -0.22 4.42 7.86
N ALA A 181 1.02 3.91 7.93
CA ALA A 181 1.37 2.84 8.85
C ALA A 181 1.19 3.25 10.32
N ARG A 182 1.34 4.54 10.64
CA ARG A 182 1.23 5.11 11.99
C ARG A 182 -0.20 5.29 12.49
N LEU A 183 -1.20 5.07 11.64
CA LEU A 183 -2.59 5.30 11.98
C LEU A 183 -3.17 4.21 12.87
N SER A 184 -4.16 4.60 13.70
CA SER A 184 -5.07 3.66 14.35
C SER A 184 -5.89 2.90 13.32
N LEU A 185 -6.39 1.70 13.64
CA LEU A 185 -7.26 0.95 12.73
C LEU A 185 -8.47 1.79 12.26
N GLY A 186 -9.09 2.55 13.18
CA GLY A 186 -10.21 3.42 12.85
C GLY A 186 -9.87 4.52 11.85
N ASP A 187 -8.69 5.12 11.96
CA ASP A 187 -8.24 6.14 11.01
C ASP A 187 -7.83 5.53 9.66
N LYS A 188 -7.25 4.33 9.65
CA LYS A 188 -7.00 3.60 8.39
C LYS A 188 -8.31 3.29 7.64
N CYS A 189 -9.37 2.87 8.34
CA CYS A 189 -10.69 2.68 7.73
C CYS A 189 -11.21 3.98 7.10
N ARG A 190 -11.06 5.13 7.79
CA ARG A 190 -11.44 6.44 7.21
C ARG A 190 -10.66 6.78 5.94
N VAL A 191 -9.36 6.45 5.89
CA VAL A 191 -8.57 6.63 4.67
C VAL A 191 -9.11 5.77 3.53
N LEU A 192 -9.46 4.51 3.80
CA LEU A 192 -10.04 3.63 2.78
C LEU A 192 -11.42 4.10 2.32
N GLU A 193 -12.27 4.59 3.23
CA GLU A 193 -13.55 5.22 2.88
C GLU A 193 -13.36 6.39 1.89
N LEU A 194 -12.33 7.22 2.11
CA LEU A 194 -11.97 8.31 1.19
C LEU A 194 -11.43 7.84 -0.16
N ILE A 195 -10.91 6.62 -0.27
CA ILE A 195 -10.39 6.06 -1.52
C ILE A 195 -11.51 5.35 -2.30
N GLU A 196 -12.35 4.59 -1.62
CA GLU A 196 -13.49 3.86 -2.20
C GLU A 196 -14.61 4.80 -2.66
N GLN A 197 -14.88 5.84 -1.87
CA GLN A 197 -15.84 6.90 -2.18
C GLN A 197 -15.10 8.23 -2.30
N PRO A 198 -14.32 8.42 -3.38
CA PRO A 198 -13.44 9.57 -3.46
C PRO A 198 -14.24 10.87 -3.48
N LEU A 199 -13.92 11.74 -2.51
CA LEU A 199 -14.52 13.07 -2.42
C LEU A 199 -14.31 13.79 -3.75
N PRO A 200 -15.32 14.51 -4.29
CA PRO A 200 -15.18 15.28 -5.51
C PRO A 200 -13.98 16.22 -5.50
N GLU A 201 -13.62 16.74 -4.33
CA GLU A 201 -12.46 17.59 -4.09
C GLU A 201 -11.13 16.85 -4.25
N LEU A 202 -11.04 15.61 -3.77
CA LEU A 202 -9.85 14.76 -3.90
C LEU A 202 -9.66 14.35 -5.37
N VAL A 203 -10.75 14.01 -6.05
CA VAL A 203 -10.76 13.76 -7.50
C VAL A 203 -10.36 15.01 -8.27
N TYR A 204 -10.95 16.17 -7.96
CA TYR A 204 -10.64 17.44 -8.62
C TYR A 204 -9.18 17.86 -8.46
N LEU A 205 -8.64 17.68 -7.26
CA LEU A 205 -7.27 18.08 -6.92
C LEU A 205 -6.24 17.23 -7.67
N VAL A 206 -6.57 15.97 -7.99
CA VAL A 206 -5.75 15.11 -8.85
C VAL A 206 -6.01 15.38 -10.33
N ASP A 207 -7.29 15.44 -10.74
CA ASP A 207 -7.69 15.58 -12.15
C ASP A 207 -7.18 16.88 -12.78
N ARG A 208 -7.10 17.99 -12.02
CA ARG A 208 -6.61 19.28 -12.54
C ARG A 208 -5.16 19.26 -13.03
N TRP A 209 -4.38 18.28 -12.58
CA TRP A 209 -2.96 18.13 -12.93
C TRP A 209 -2.74 17.04 -13.98
N LEU A 210 -3.79 16.33 -14.38
CA LEU A 210 -3.72 15.31 -15.42
C LEU A 210 -3.79 15.95 -16.82
N PRO A 211 -3.07 15.39 -17.82
CA PRO A 211 -3.28 15.75 -19.22
C PRO A 211 -4.73 15.52 -19.65
N GLY A 212 -5.26 16.35 -20.55
CA GLY A 212 -6.70 16.35 -20.90
C GLY A 212 -7.27 15.00 -21.38
N ALA A 213 -6.44 14.13 -21.97
CA ALA A 213 -6.85 12.77 -22.38
C ALA A 213 -7.06 11.80 -21.19
N LEU A 214 -6.58 12.15 -20.00
CA LEU A 214 -6.60 11.34 -18.79
C LEU A 214 -7.51 11.94 -17.70
N HIS A 215 -8.20 13.05 -17.95
CA HIS A 215 -9.20 13.56 -17.00
C HIS A 215 -10.24 12.49 -16.66
N GLY A 216 -10.58 12.35 -15.38
CA GLY A 216 -11.49 11.33 -14.86
C GLY A 216 -10.83 9.97 -14.60
N SER A 217 -9.59 9.75 -15.06
CA SER A 217 -8.85 8.49 -14.77
C SER A 217 -8.41 8.40 -13.31
N GLY A 218 -8.24 9.53 -12.61
CA GLY A 218 -7.93 9.57 -11.17
C GLY A 218 -8.98 8.88 -10.32
N ALA A 219 -10.27 9.15 -10.58
CA ALA A 219 -11.37 8.48 -9.87
C ALA A 219 -11.42 6.97 -10.14
N GLY A 220 -11.12 6.55 -11.38
CA GLY A 220 -11.03 5.14 -11.75
C GLY A 220 -9.88 4.43 -11.02
N PHE A 221 -8.71 5.07 -10.96
CA PHE A 221 -7.57 4.57 -10.22
C PHE A 221 -7.83 4.45 -8.72
N LEU A 222 -8.44 5.46 -8.10
CA LEU A 222 -8.77 5.43 -6.67
C LEU A 222 -9.73 4.28 -6.34
N ARG A 223 -10.77 4.05 -7.15
CA ARG A 223 -11.68 2.91 -6.97
C ARG A 223 -10.98 1.57 -7.15
N PHE A 224 -10.10 1.46 -8.15
CA PHE A 224 -9.29 0.26 -8.36
C PHE A 224 -8.41 -0.03 -7.13
N ALA A 225 -7.67 0.99 -6.66
CA ALA A 225 -6.82 0.88 -5.48
C ALA A 225 -7.65 0.47 -4.25
N GLY A 226 -8.77 1.15 -3.99
CA GLY A 226 -9.67 0.82 -2.89
C GLY A 226 -10.18 -0.64 -2.94
N GLY A 227 -10.57 -1.11 -4.12
CA GLY A 227 -11.07 -2.48 -4.29
C GLY A 227 -10.02 -3.56 -4.05
N ILE A 228 -8.79 -3.37 -4.53
CA ILE A 228 -7.78 -4.43 -4.50
C ILE A 228 -6.94 -4.47 -3.21
N LEU A 229 -6.88 -3.39 -2.43
CA LEU A 229 -5.97 -3.30 -1.27
C LEU A 229 -6.23 -4.37 -0.20
N LEU A 230 -7.49 -4.51 0.23
CA LEU A 230 -7.87 -5.49 1.25
C LEU A 230 -7.96 -6.90 0.66
N GLU A 231 -8.49 -7.02 -0.55
CA GLU A 231 -8.64 -8.30 -1.25
C GLU A 231 -7.29 -8.93 -1.60
N GLY A 232 -6.36 -8.14 -2.14
CA GLY A 232 -5.01 -8.59 -2.47
C GLY A 232 -4.25 -9.03 -1.22
N THR A 233 -4.40 -8.30 -0.11
CA THR A 233 -3.82 -8.70 1.18
C THR A 233 -4.39 -10.05 1.63
N ALA A 234 -5.72 -10.19 1.62
CA ALA A 234 -6.37 -11.44 2.00
C ALA A 234 -5.94 -12.60 1.08
N PHE A 235 -5.89 -12.36 -0.23
CA PHE A 235 -5.43 -13.35 -1.20
C PHE A 235 -3.99 -13.80 -0.90
N GLY A 236 -3.07 -12.86 -0.68
CA GLY A 236 -1.69 -13.18 -0.30
C GLY A 236 -1.62 -14.03 0.96
N VAL A 237 -2.25 -13.57 2.04
CA VAL A 237 -2.26 -14.23 3.36
C VAL A 237 -2.86 -15.63 3.32
N TYR A 238 -3.95 -15.83 2.59
CA TYR A 238 -4.69 -17.09 2.53
C TYR A 238 -4.22 -18.01 1.40
N SER A 239 -3.17 -17.63 0.66
CA SER A 239 -2.58 -18.44 -0.41
C SER A 239 -1.23 -19.05 0.00
N GLU A 240 -0.69 -19.91 -0.86
CA GLU A 240 0.63 -20.52 -0.71
C GLU A 240 1.74 -19.66 -1.35
N MET A 241 1.43 -18.48 -1.91
CA MET A 241 2.35 -17.67 -2.73
C MET A 241 3.67 -17.36 -2.01
N GLU A 242 3.62 -16.92 -0.75
CA GLU A 242 4.81 -16.59 0.04
C GLU A 242 5.58 -17.83 0.53
N MET A 243 4.94 -19.00 0.51
CA MET A 243 5.58 -20.27 0.85
C MET A 243 6.13 -20.97 -0.39
N PHE A 244 5.74 -20.58 -1.61
CA PHE A 244 6.21 -21.22 -2.83
C PHE A 244 7.68 -20.88 -3.09
N ASP A 245 8.54 -21.89 -3.07
CA ASP A 245 9.92 -21.76 -3.49
C ASP A 245 10.01 -21.99 -5.01
N PRO A 246 10.31 -20.95 -5.81
CA PRO A 246 10.38 -21.09 -7.26
C PRO A 246 11.59 -21.90 -7.75
N ALA A 247 12.65 -22.01 -6.95
CA ALA A 247 13.85 -22.76 -7.31
C ALA A 247 13.61 -24.26 -7.20
N THR A 248 12.95 -24.70 -6.12
CA THR A 248 12.60 -26.11 -5.92
C THR A 248 11.23 -26.47 -6.47
N ARG A 249 10.40 -25.47 -6.78
CA ARG A 249 8.97 -25.60 -7.16
C ARG A 249 8.16 -26.35 -6.11
N THR A 250 8.44 -26.07 -4.84
CA THR A 250 7.76 -26.71 -3.71
C THR A 250 7.16 -25.70 -2.76
N VAL A 251 6.16 -26.13 -1.99
CA VAL A 251 5.57 -25.38 -0.88
C VAL A 251 5.99 -26.12 0.40
N PRO A 252 7.06 -25.68 1.10
CA PRO A 252 7.71 -26.42 2.17
C PRO A 252 6.93 -26.38 3.49
N GLY A 253 5.93 -25.50 3.60
CA GLY A 253 5.17 -25.27 4.81
C GLY A 253 3.74 -24.83 4.51
N ARG A 254 2.89 -24.86 5.54
CA ARG A 254 1.51 -24.41 5.44
C ARG A 254 1.42 -22.91 5.74
N PRO A 255 0.58 -22.16 5.04
CA PRO A 255 0.32 -20.77 5.39
C PRO A 255 -0.21 -20.66 6.83
N PRO A 256 0.28 -19.71 7.65
CA PRO A 256 -0.20 -19.52 9.02
C PRO A 256 -1.71 -19.28 9.12
N SER A 257 -2.28 -18.63 8.11
CA SER A 257 -3.72 -18.41 7.97
C SER A 257 -4.51 -19.72 7.91
N TRP A 258 -3.97 -20.77 7.28
CA TRP A 258 -4.61 -22.08 7.20
C TRP A 258 -4.61 -22.78 8.55
N GLU A 259 -3.55 -22.62 9.34
CA GLU A 259 -3.48 -23.16 10.70
C GLU A 259 -4.50 -22.47 11.61
N ILE A 260 -4.54 -21.13 11.57
CA ILE A 260 -5.44 -20.32 12.39
C ILE A 260 -6.91 -20.62 12.06
N CYS A 261 -7.26 -20.77 10.78
CA CYS A 261 -8.63 -21.09 10.37
C CYS A 261 -8.97 -22.59 10.42
N GLY A 262 -8.00 -23.46 10.77
CA GLY A 262 -8.20 -24.91 10.71
C GLY A 262 -8.53 -25.39 9.29
N TYR A 263 -8.03 -24.72 8.27
CA TYR A 263 -8.27 -25.08 6.88
C TYR A 263 -7.51 -26.35 6.54
N ARG A 264 -8.22 -27.46 6.34
CA ARG A 264 -7.65 -28.77 5.94
C ARG A 264 -6.51 -29.25 6.87
N PRO A 265 -6.76 -29.46 8.18
CA PRO A 265 -5.70 -29.75 9.16
C PRO A 265 -4.98 -31.07 8.90
N HIS A 266 -5.58 -31.97 8.12
CA HIS A 266 -5.03 -33.28 7.77
C HIS A 266 -4.44 -33.36 6.35
N GLY A 267 -4.21 -32.21 5.71
CA GLY A 267 -3.65 -32.13 4.36
C GLY A 267 -4.71 -31.97 3.27
N LEU A 268 -4.27 -32.06 2.01
CA LEU A 268 -5.17 -31.93 0.86
C LEU A 268 -6.29 -32.97 0.94
N VAL A 269 -7.53 -32.52 0.72
CA VAL A 269 -8.65 -33.44 0.53
C VAL A 269 -8.48 -34.04 -0.87
N GLU A 270 -8.28 -35.35 -0.95
CA GLU A 270 -8.18 -36.15 -2.18
C GLU A 270 -9.50 -36.14 -2.97
N GLY A 271 -9.83 -34.98 -3.53
CA GLY A 271 -11.13 -34.74 -4.18
C GLY A 271 -12.31 -35.02 -3.25
N HIS A 272 -13.51 -34.81 -3.78
CA HIS A 272 -14.71 -35.37 -3.15
C HIS A 272 -15.13 -36.59 -3.95
N PRO A 273 -15.62 -37.68 -3.33
CA PRO A 273 -16.13 -38.84 -4.05
C PRO A 273 -17.18 -38.46 -5.10
N GLU A 274 -18.00 -37.44 -4.82
CA GLU A 274 -18.99 -36.90 -5.77
C GLU A 274 -18.39 -36.25 -7.04
N LEU A 275 -17.09 -35.94 -7.07
CA LEU A 275 -16.40 -35.31 -8.19
C LEU A 275 -15.59 -36.30 -9.05
N ILE A 276 -15.53 -37.56 -8.66
CA ILE A 276 -14.86 -38.62 -9.44
C ILE A 276 -15.60 -38.79 -10.78
N GLY A 277 -14.90 -38.56 -11.90
CA GLY A 277 -15.46 -38.65 -13.25
C GLY A 277 -16.18 -37.39 -13.75
N TYR A 278 -16.27 -36.32 -12.95
CA TYR A 278 -16.99 -35.08 -13.32
C TYR A 278 -16.41 -34.41 -14.58
N TYR A 279 -15.08 -34.46 -14.76
CA TYR A 279 -14.44 -33.97 -15.98
C TYR A 279 -14.23 -35.10 -16.99
N GLN A 280 -15.13 -35.20 -17.97
CA GLN A 280 -15.04 -36.13 -19.10
C GLN A 280 -14.89 -37.61 -18.70
N GLY A 281 -15.42 -38.04 -17.56
CA GLY A 281 -15.28 -39.41 -17.07
C GLY A 281 -13.85 -39.77 -16.61
N ARG A 282 -12.96 -38.79 -16.48
CA ARG A 282 -11.58 -39.02 -16.02
C ARG A 282 -11.55 -39.17 -14.51
N THR A 283 -10.89 -40.22 -14.03
CA THR A 283 -10.73 -40.54 -12.60
C THR A 283 -9.31 -40.35 -12.10
N GLU A 284 -8.35 -40.16 -13.01
CA GLU A 284 -6.94 -39.91 -12.69
C GLU A 284 -6.30 -39.02 -13.78
N VAL A 285 -5.24 -38.29 -13.42
CA VAL A 285 -4.38 -37.57 -14.38
C VAL A 285 -3.14 -38.44 -14.59
N ARG A 286 -2.84 -38.74 -15.86
CA ARG A 286 -1.64 -39.48 -16.25
C ARG A 286 -0.39 -38.68 -15.86
N ALA A 287 0.51 -39.30 -15.09
CA ALA A 287 1.70 -38.66 -14.51
C ALA A 287 2.78 -38.29 -15.55
N ASP A 288 2.53 -38.58 -16.82
CA ASP A 288 3.42 -38.46 -17.97
C ASP A 288 3.05 -37.32 -18.93
N ALA A 289 2.30 -36.31 -18.46
CA ALA A 289 1.90 -35.12 -19.24
C ALA A 289 2.79 -33.89 -18.98
#